data_AF-A0A8H9Y9B1-F1
#
_entry.id   AF-A0A8H9Y9B1-F1
#
_cell.length_a   1.000
_cell.length_b   1.000
_cell.length_c   1.000
_cell.angle_alpha   90.00
_cell.angle_beta   90.00
_cell.angle_gamma   90.00
#
_symmetry.space_group_name_H-M   'P 1'
#
loop_
_entity.id
_entity.type
_entity.pdbx_description
1 polymer ?
#
loop_
_entity_poly.entity_id
_entity_poly.type
_entity_poly.pdbx_seq_one_letter_code
_entity_poly.pdbx_strand_id
1 'polypeptide(L)'
;MSDSTSGSTSDSTRRKGDIPGSAHAWLDEAASRLGIDPGVQRASVKGVLDLTAAVAHHRSRPAAPVTAFLVGLAAGLDADSAADLREAIDSRIDDLTRLALENADTGTDTDTGTGSDADTDR
;
A
#
# COMPACT_ATOMS: atom_id res chain seq x y z
N MET A 1 -46.33 -16.66 41.83
CA MET A 1 -45.34 -15.59 41.64
C MET A 1 -43.96 -16.20 41.82
N SER A 2 -43.38 -16.68 40.72
CA SER A 2 -41.95 -16.98 40.64
C SER A 2 -41.53 -16.63 39.21
N ASP A 3 -40.88 -15.49 39.08
CA ASP A 3 -40.19 -15.07 37.86
C ASP A 3 -38.97 -15.98 37.66
N SER A 4 -38.96 -16.72 36.55
CA SER A 4 -37.75 -17.40 36.08
C SER A 4 -37.18 -16.62 34.92
N THR A 5 -36.11 -15.89 35.23
CA THR A 5 -35.12 -15.35 34.30
C THR A 5 -34.69 -16.44 33.32
N SER A 6 -34.92 -16.22 32.02
CA SER A 6 -34.19 -16.92 30.97
C SER A 6 -33.35 -15.89 30.22
N GLY A 7 -32.06 -15.88 30.55
CA GLY A 7 -31.06 -15.07 29.86
C GLY A 7 -31.00 -15.46 28.39
N SER A 8 -31.20 -14.47 27.53
CA SER A 8 -30.94 -14.61 26.10
C SER A 8 -29.42 -14.56 25.89
N THR A 9 -28.78 -15.73 25.88
CA THR A 9 -27.40 -15.87 25.42
C THR A 9 -27.42 -15.89 23.89
N SER A 10 -27.43 -14.71 23.28
CA SER A 10 -27.15 -14.54 21.86
C SER A 10 -25.99 -13.58 21.72
N ASP A 11 -24.77 -14.12 21.61
CA ASP A 11 -23.70 -13.53 20.79
C ASP A 11 -22.56 -14.56 20.66
N SER A 12 -22.70 -15.52 19.74
CA SER A 12 -21.68 -16.56 19.50
C SER A 12 -21.01 -16.44 18.13
N THR A 13 -21.03 -15.26 17.51
CA THR A 13 -20.29 -15.03 16.26
C THR A 13 -19.56 -13.69 16.29
N ARG A 14 -18.64 -13.55 17.24
CA ARG A 14 -17.55 -12.58 17.15
C ARG A 14 -16.83 -12.82 15.82
N ARG A 15 -17.07 -11.95 14.83
CA ARG A 15 -16.47 -12.06 13.50
C ARG A 15 -14.96 -11.91 13.65
N LYS A 16 -14.20 -12.67 12.88
CA LYS A 16 -12.72 -12.66 12.82
C LYS A 16 -12.12 -11.25 12.57
N GLY A 17 -12.93 -10.25 12.21
CA GLY A 17 -12.53 -8.85 11.99
C GLY A 17 -12.56 -7.94 13.22
N ASP A 18 -13.19 -8.34 14.33
CA ASP A 18 -13.35 -7.47 15.53
C ASP A 18 -12.21 -7.67 16.54
N ILE A 19 -10.94 -7.63 16.08
CA ILE A 19 -9.81 -7.48 17.00
C ILE A 19 -9.70 -5.98 17.31
N PRO A 20 -9.84 -5.54 18.57
CA PRO A 20 -9.40 -4.21 18.98
C PRO A 20 -7.92 -4.05 18.60
N GLY A 21 -7.63 -3.24 17.58
CA GLY A 21 -6.26 -3.03 17.07
C GLY A 21 -5.89 -3.75 15.76
N SER A 22 -6.85 -4.21 14.93
CA SER A 22 -6.53 -4.62 13.55
C SER A 22 -6.16 -3.42 12.67
N ALA A 23 -5.32 -3.63 11.65
CA ALA A 23 -4.94 -2.57 10.70
C ALA A 23 -6.17 -1.99 9.97
N HIS A 24 -7.14 -2.83 9.60
CA HIS A 24 -8.38 -2.38 8.97
C HIS A 24 -9.23 -1.51 9.91
N ALA A 25 -9.37 -1.93 11.17
CA ALA A 25 -10.10 -1.13 12.16
C ALA A 25 -9.42 0.21 12.42
N TRP A 26 -8.09 0.24 12.43
CA TRP A 26 -7.36 1.49 12.55
C TRP A 26 -7.55 2.38 11.31
N LEU A 27 -7.45 1.83 10.10
CA LEU A 27 -7.63 2.60 8.87
C LEU A 27 -9.06 3.16 8.73
N ASP A 28 -10.08 2.40 9.14
CA ASP A 28 -11.48 2.85 9.17
C ASP A 28 -11.64 4.05 10.14
N GLU A 29 -11.08 3.97 11.35
CA GLU A 29 -11.11 5.06 12.35
C GLU A 29 -10.34 6.29 11.87
N ALA A 30 -9.15 6.10 11.29
CA ALA A 30 -8.34 7.19 10.74
C ALA A 30 -9.08 7.91 9.60
N ALA A 31 -9.69 7.16 8.68
CA ALA A 31 -10.48 7.72 7.59
C ALA A 31 -11.68 8.52 8.10
N SER A 32 -12.39 7.97 9.10
CA SER A 32 -13.52 8.66 9.74
C SER A 32 -13.10 10.02 10.33
N ARG A 33 -11.97 10.08 11.04
CA ARG A 33 -11.45 11.33 11.63
C ARG A 33 -11.04 12.37 10.59
N LEU A 34 -10.62 11.93 9.42
CA LEU A 34 -10.19 12.80 8.31
C LEU A 34 -11.35 13.15 7.36
N GLY A 35 -12.56 12.63 7.60
CA GLY A 35 -13.72 12.86 6.73
C GLY A 35 -13.60 12.18 5.36
N ILE A 36 -12.80 11.12 5.27
CA ILE A 36 -12.58 10.37 4.03
C ILE A 36 -13.70 9.33 3.87
N ASP A 37 -14.26 9.24 2.65
CA ASP A 37 -15.26 8.23 2.32
C ASP A 37 -14.71 6.79 2.54
N PRO A 38 -15.39 5.94 3.33
CA PRO A 38 -14.94 4.57 3.58
C PRO A 38 -14.88 3.71 2.31
N GLY A 39 -15.70 4.00 1.29
CA GLY A 39 -15.65 3.31 0.00
C GLY A 39 -14.35 3.59 -0.73
N VAL A 40 -13.95 4.87 -0.82
CA VAL A 40 -12.65 5.28 -1.37
C VAL A 40 -11.50 4.69 -0.58
N GLN A 41 -11.52 4.81 0.76
CA GLN A 41 -10.44 4.27 1.59
C GLN A 41 -10.26 2.77 1.38
N ARG A 42 -11.31 1.96 1.54
CA ARG A 42 -11.20 0.50 1.44
C ARG A 42 -10.79 0.04 0.04
N ALA A 43 -11.26 0.74 -0.99
CA ALA A 43 -10.88 0.50 -2.36
C ALA A 43 -9.39 0.69 -2.63
N SER A 44 -8.80 1.75 -2.08
CA SER A 44 -7.41 2.12 -2.37
C SER A 44 -6.37 1.35 -1.55
N VAL A 45 -6.75 0.74 -0.40
CA VAL A 45 -5.79 0.06 0.50
C VAL A 45 -4.91 -0.95 -0.23
N LYS A 46 -5.52 -1.84 -1.03
CA LYS A 46 -4.74 -2.91 -1.71
C LYS A 46 -3.72 -2.30 -2.69
N GLY A 47 -4.16 -1.38 -3.54
CA GLY A 47 -3.28 -0.76 -4.53
C GLY A 47 -2.14 0.04 -3.90
N VAL A 48 -2.42 0.79 -2.82
CA VAL A 48 -1.38 1.52 -2.07
C VAL A 48 -0.37 0.55 -1.45
N LEU A 49 -0.82 -0.56 -0.87
CA LEU A 49 0.08 -1.57 -0.29
C LEU A 49 0.94 -2.25 -1.36
N ASP A 50 0.35 -2.63 -2.50
CA ASP A 50 1.09 -3.23 -3.62
C ASP A 50 2.14 -2.26 -4.18
N LEU A 51 1.79 -0.99 -4.38
CA LEU A 51 2.72 0.07 -4.78
C LEU A 51 3.87 0.22 -3.79
N THR A 52 3.57 0.29 -2.49
CA THR A 52 4.61 0.46 -1.46
C THR A 52 5.56 -0.74 -1.41
N ALA A 53 5.05 -1.95 -1.64
CA ALA A 53 5.87 -3.15 -1.75
C ALA A 53 6.81 -3.07 -2.96
N ALA A 54 6.30 -2.71 -4.14
CA ALA A 54 7.10 -2.54 -5.35
C ALA A 54 8.22 -1.50 -5.17
N VAL A 55 7.88 -0.32 -4.64
CA VAL A 55 8.86 0.75 -4.40
C VAL A 55 9.91 0.32 -3.36
N ALA A 56 9.49 -0.35 -2.28
CA ALA A 56 10.42 -0.82 -1.26
C ALA A 56 11.41 -1.86 -1.78
N HIS A 57 10.97 -2.74 -2.71
CA HIS A 57 11.81 -3.77 -3.31
C HIS A 57 12.76 -3.23 -4.38
N HIS A 58 12.31 -2.29 -5.21
CA HIS A 58 13.05 -1.89 -6.42
C HIS A 58 13.70 -0.50 -6.34
N ARG A 59 13.35 0.32 -5.34
CA ARG A 59 13.90 1.67 -5.16
C ARG A 59 14.61 1.80 -3.82
N SER A 60 13.82 1.94 -2.75
CA SER A 60 14.31 1.96 -1.38
C SER A 60 13.14 1.93 -0.40
N ARG A 61 13.39 1.40 0.80
CA ARG A 61 12.37 1.35 1.86
C ARG A 61 11.87 2.76 2.28
N PRO A 62 12.72 3.81 2.39
CA PRO A 62 12.24 5.16 2.67
C PRO A 62 11.39 5.78 1.56
N ALA A 63 11.59 5.38 0.29
CA ALA A 63 10.82 5.92 -0.82
C ALA A 63 9.35 5.46 -0.80
N ALA A 64 9.07 4.25 -0.31
CA ALA A 64 7.72 3.68 -0.30
C ALA A 64 6.65 4.58 0.36
N PRO A 65 6.80 5.05 1.62
CA PRO A 65 5.83 5.95 2.23
C PRO A 65 5.73 7.31 1.53
N VAL A 66 6.84 7.83 0.99
CA VAL A 66 6.86 9.11 0.25
C VAL A 66 6.09 8.99 -1.06
N THR A 67 6.23 7.87 -1.77
CA THR A 67 5.48 7.61 -3.01
C THR A 67 3.97 7.47 -2.74
N ALA A 68 3.57 6.76 -1.68
CA ALA A 68 2.16 6.67 -1.29
C ALA A 68 1.55 8.05 -0.97
N PHE A 69 2.31 8.92 -0.30
CA PHE A 69 1.89 10.30 -0.07
C PHE A 69 1.71 11.09 -1.38
N LEU A 70 2.64 10.95 -2.33
CA LEU A 70 2.57 11.64 -3.63
C LEU A 70 1.36 11.21 -4.47
N VAL A 71 1.00 9.91 -4.44
CA VAL A 71 -0.24 9.41 -5.08
C VAL A 71 -1.45 10.15 -4.52
N GLY A 72 -1.60 10.17 -3.19
CA GLY A 72 -2.72 10.83 -2.54
C GLY A 72 -2.76 12.34 -2.80
N LEU A 73 -1.59 12.99 -2.75
CA LEU A 73 -1.47 14.43 -3.01
C LEU A 73 -1.86 14.76 -4.46
N ALA A 74 -1.29 14.05 -5.45
CA ALA A 74 -1.58 14.29 -6.85
C ALA A 74 -3.02 13.92 -7.23
N ALA A 75 -3.65 12.96 -6.56
CA ALA A 75 -5.05 12.64 -6.80
C ALA A 75 -5.99 13.70 -6.20
N GLY A 76 -5.68 14.20 -5.00
CA GLY A 76 -6.45 15.26 -4.35
C GLY A 76 -6.35 16.62 -5.04
N LEU A 77 -5.30 16.86 -5.85
CA LEU A 77 -5.17 18.06 -6.68
C LEU A 77 -6.05 18.03 -7.94
N ASP A 78 -6.41 16.83 -8.42
CA ASP A 78 -7.07 16.63 -9.72
C ASP A 78 -8.56 16.24 -9.59
N ALA A 79 -9.02 15.83 -8.41
CA ALA A 79 -10.35 15.26 -8.22
C ALA A 79 -11.39 16.30 -7.78
N ASP A 80 -12.50 16.38 -8.53
CA ASP A 80 -13.68 17.19 -8.20
C ASP A 80 -14.77 16.40 -7.45
N SER A 81 -14.67 15.07 -7.41
CA SER A 81 -15.59 14.17 -6.70
C SER A 81 -14.87 12.94 -6.11
N ALA A 82 -15.57 12.18 -5.29
CA ALA A 82 -15.04 10.93 -4.72
C ALA A 82 -14.79 9.85 -5.78
N ALA A 83 -15.59 9.82 -6.86
CA ALA A 83 -15.37 8.91 -7.98
C ALA A 83 -14.10 9.30 -8.74
N ASP A 84 -13.93 10.60 -9.03
CA ASP A 84 -12.74 11.12 -9.70
C ASP A 84 -11.49 10.90 -8.85
N LEU A 85 -11.60 11.03 -7.52
CA LEU A 85 -10.51 10.77 -6.58
C LEU A 85 -10.04 9.33 -6.66
N ARG A 86 -10.97 8.38 -6.69
CA ARG A 86 -10.63 6.96 -6.78
C ARG A 86 -9.92 6.66 -8.10
N GLU A 87 -10.47 7.12 -9.22
CA GLU A 87 -9.88 6.90 -10.55
C GLU A 87 -8.49 7.54 -10.64
N ALA A 88 -8.33 8.76 -10.12
CA ALA A 88 -7.04 9.42 -10.08
C ALA A 88 -6.02 8.64 -9.24
N ILE A 89 -6.41 8.15 -8.05
CA ILE A 89 -5.55 7.29 -7.21
C ILE A 89 -5.13 6.03 -7.98
N ASP A 90 -6.07 5.31 -8.58
CA ASP A 90 -5.82 4.05 -9.29
C ASP A 90 -4.83 4.31 -10.46
N SER A 91 -5.05 5.36 -11.26
CA SER A 91 -4.14 5.76 -12.35
C SER A 91 -2.72 6.08 -11.87
N ARG A 92 -2.57 6.78 -10.74
CA ARG A 92 -1.25 7.16 -10.20
C ARG A 92 -0.52 5.98 -9.58
N ILE A 93 -1.26 5.04 -8.98
CA ILE A 93 -0.72 3.77 -8.51
C ILE A 93 -0.11 3.01 -9.69
N ASP A 94 -0.84 2.89 -10.80
CA ASP A 94 -0.37 2.18 -11.98
C ASP A 94 0.90 2.83 -12.56
N ASP A 95 0.91 4.15 -12.72
CA ASP A 95 2.06 4.89 -13.24
C ASP A 95 3.31 4.74 -12.38
N LEU A 96 3.18 4.89 -11.06
CA LEU A 96 4.32 4.81 -10.16
C LEU A 96 4.76 3.37 -9.90
N THR A 97 3.86 2.40 -9.97
CA THR A 97 4.21 0.97 -9.91
C THR A 97 5.03 0.60 -11.13
N ARG A 98 4.57 0.98 -12.32
CA ARG A 98 5.32 0.80 -13.57
C ARG A 98 6.70 1.45 -13.49
N LEU A 99 6.76 2.72 -13.07
CA LEU A 99 8.04 3.42 -12.88
C LEU A 99 8.95 2.71 -11.86
N ALA A 100 8.41 2.13 -10.79
CA ALA A 100 9.21 1.38 -9.80
C ALA A 100 9.86 0.13 -10.43
N LEU A 101 9.16 -0.55 -11.34
CA LEU A 101 9.63 -1.76 -12.00
C LEU A 101 10.60 -1.48 -13.17
N GLU A 102 10.41 -0.37 -13.89
CA GLU A 102 11.11 -0.05 -15.15
C GLU A 102 12.62 0.20 -15.08
N ASN A 103 13.27 0.04 -13.92
CA ASN A 103 14.75 0.04 -13.86
C ASN A 103 15.30 -1.02 -12.89
N ALA A 104 14.51 -2.04 -12.56
CA ALA A 104 14.99 -3.18 -11.79
C ALA A 104 15.88 -4.12 -12.64
N ASP A 105 15.72 -4.08 -13.97
CA ASP A 105 16.37 -4.98 -14.93
C ASP A 105 17.74 -4.48 -15.43
N THR A 106 18.11 -3.22 -15.16
CA THR A 106 19.39 -2.63 -15.60
C THR A 106 20.55 -2.87 -14.64
N GLY A 107 20.45 -3.92 -13.80
CA GLY A 107 21.26 -4.07 -12.59
C GLY A 107 22.05 -5.36 -12.44
N THR A 108 22.41 -6.08 -13.50
CA THR A 108 23.51 -7.08 -13.46
C THR A 108 24.04 -7.31 -14.87
N ASP A 109 25.07 -6.58 -15.27
CA ASP A 109 26.14 -7.03 -16.16
C ASP A 109 27.19 -5.92 -16.24
N THR A 110 28.06 -5.89 -15.25
CA THR A 110 29.35 -5.22 -15.38
C THR A 110 30.41 -6.18 -14.87
N ASP A 111 30.54 -7.30 -15.58
CA ASP A 111 31.82 -8.02 -15.63
C ASP A 111 32.51 -7.65 -16.94
N THR A 112 33.37 -6.65 -16.88
CA THR A 112 34.49 -6.54 -17.82
C THR A 112 35.70 -6.06 -17.04
N GLY A 113 36.09 -6.86 -16.05
CA GLY A 113 37.44 -6.82 -15.49
C GLY A 113 38.42 -7.49 -16.46
N THR A 114 38.60 -6.93 -17.65
CA THR A 114 39.74 -7.26 -18.52
C THR A 114 40.97 -6.59 -17.91
N GLY A 115 41.77 -7.38 -17.21
CA GLY A 115 43.01 -6.95 -16.62
C GLY A 115 43.82 -8.14 -16.13
N SER A 116 44.31 -8.96 -17.06
CA SER A 116 45.39 -9.91 -16.79
C SER A 116 46.52 -9.66 -17.79
N ASP A 117 47.13 -8.48 -17.66
CA ASP A 117 48.53 -8.29 -18.06
C ASP A 117 49.39 -9.07 -17.07
N ALA A 118 49.77 -10.29 -17.46
CA ALA A 118 50.91 -10.99 -16.87
C ALA A 118 51.89 -11.29 -18.00
N ASP A 119 52.60 -10.24 -18.36
CA ASP A 119 54.00 -10.30 -18.78
C ASP A 119 54.77 -11.25 -17.86
N THR A 120 55.34 -12.32 -18.43
CA THR A 120 56.44 -13.07 -17.80
C THR A 120 57.35 -13.60 -18.90
N ASP A 121 58.30 -12.74 -19.25
CA ASP A 121 59.55 -13.07 -19.93
C ASP A 121 60.48 -13.90 -19.01
N ARG A 122 60.70 -15.18 -19.35
CA ARG A 122 62.01 -15.87 -19.27
C ARG A 122 61.99 -17.32 -19.77
#